data_AF-A0A7S2UIY0-F1
#
_entry.id   AF-A0A7S2UIY0-F1
#
_cell.length_a   1.000
_cell.length_b   1.000
_cell.length_c   1.000
_cell.angle_alpha   90.00
_cell.angle_beta   90.00
_cell.angle_gamma   90.00
#
_symmetry.space_group_name_H-M   'P 1'
#
loop_
_entity.id
_entity.type
_entity.pdbx_description
1 polymer ?
#
loop_
_entity_poly.entity_id
_entity_poly.type
_entity_poly.pdbx_seq_one_letter_code
_entity_poly.pdbx_strand_id
1 'polypeptide(L)'
;SSQTWMAGVTKVALVYNSPRFWPLHESNSGFRPGPRSPAFQVYDASPKDGLVSALTFFSLASLSQTEKKSDVISDELLAKQCAMQMVHNLSPSTIREHPDIVRRIKAFDSFHVKHWPHEKYISEDNNPDGINPHPQPNPELARSEWDGVLLFAGTE
;
A
#
# COMPACT_ATOMS: atom_id res chain seq x y z
N SER A 1 -2.66 22.44 -4.44
CA SER A 1 -3.05 21.05 -4.62
C SER A 1 -3.36 20.44 -3.28
N SER A 2 -4.43 19.65 -3.18
CA SER A 2 -4.70 18.88 -1.97
C SER A 2 -3.65 17.77 -1.83
N GLN A 3 -2.59 18.04 -1.06
CA GLN A 3 -1.49 17.11 -0.79
C GLN A 3 -1.82 16.21 0.39
N THR A 4 -2.96 15.52 0.33
CA THR A 4 -3.26 14.51 1.35
C THR A 4 -2.32 13.33 1.16
N TRP A 5 -1.81 12.77 2.24
CA TRP A 5 -0.92 11.60 2.18
C TRP A 5 -1.64 10.44 1.48
N MET A 6 -2.94 10.27 1.78
CA MET A 6 -3.80 9.24 1.19
C MET A 6 -4.09 9.44 -0.31
N ALA A 7 -4.04 10.65 -0.84
CA ALA A 7 -4.27 10.89 -2.27
C ALA A 7 -3.14 10.34 -3.15
N GLY A 8 -1.92 10.27 -2.63
CA GLY A 8 -0.74 9.85 -3.39
C GLY A 8 -0.48 8.35 -3.43
N VAL A 9 -1.29 7.52 -2.76
CA VAL A 9 -0.92 6.12 -2.49
C VAL A 9 -1.83 5.13 -3.20
N THR A 10 -1.25 4.04 -3.67
CA THR A 10 -1.99 2.87 -4.12
C THR A 10 -2.01 1.83 -3.01
N LYS A 11 -3.17 1.23 -2.74
CA LYS A 11 -3.29 0.09 -1.82
C LYS A 11 -3.37 -1.20 -2.61
N VAL A 12 -2.57 -2.19 -2.22
CA VAL A 12 -2.56 -3.52 -2.82
C VAL A 12 -2.79 -4.54 -1.72
N ALA A 13 -3.84 -5.34 -1.81
CA ALA A 13 -4.10 -6.45 -0.88
C ALA A 13 -3.86 -7.77 -1.60
N LEU A 14 -3.03 -8.63 -1.01
CA LEU A 14 -2.82 -10.02 -1.43
C LEU A 14 -3.57 -10.92 -0.46
N VAL A 15 -4.46 -11.77 -0.99
CA VAL A 15 -5.34 -12.62 -0.19
C VAL A 15 -4.92 -14.09 -0.34
N TYR A 16 -4.91 -14.79 0.78
CA TYR A 16 -4.58 -16.21 0.86
C TYR A 16 -5.71 -16.96 1.56
N ASN A 17 -6.28 -17.96 0.90
CA ASN A 17 -7.29 -18.89 1.41
C ASN A 17 -6.65 -19.95 2.31
N SER A 18 -5.72 -19.52 3.16
CA SER A 18 -5.05 -20.34 4.14
C SER A 18 -4.73 -19.52 5.38
N PRO A 19 -4.56 -20.17 6.54
CA PRO A 19 -4.12 -19.50 7.75
C PRO A 19 -2.78 -18.80 7.53
N ARG A 20 -2.61 -17.69 8.26
CA ARG A 20 -1.39 -16.88 8.26
C ARG A 20 -0.16 -17.76 8.46
N PHE A 21 0.87 -17.50 7.66
CA PHE A 21 2.07 -18.31 7.61
C PHE A 21 3.38 -17.53 7.65
N TRP A 22 3.30 -16.20 7.75
CA TRP A 22 4.42 -15.32 8.00
C TRP A 22 4.48 -14.92 9.49
N PRO A 23 5.67 -14.65 10.04
CA PRO A 23 5.80 -14.06 11.37
C PRO A 23 5.24 -12.63 11.41
N LEU A 24 4.59 -12.26 12.52
CA LEU A 24 3.96 -10.94 12.69
C LEU A 24 4.93 -9.76 12.62
N HIS A 25 6.17 -9.97 13.06
CA HIS A 25 7.21 -8.94 13.07
C HIS A 25 7.73 -8.62 11.66
N GLU A 26 7.53 -9.52 10.69
CA GLU A 26 7.88 -9.29 9.28
C GLU A 26 6.75 -8.56 8.54
N SER A 27 5.50 -8.71 9.00
CA SER A 27 4.29 -8.23 8.33
C SER A 27 3.75 -6.90 8.86
N ASN A 28 4.58 -6.04 9.43
CA ASN A 28 4.22 -4.66 9.81
C ASN A 28 5.48 -3.79 9.70
N SER A 29 5.98 -3.65 8.48
CA SER A 29 7.32 -3.11 8.22
C SER A 29 7.29 -2.06 7.12
N GLY A 30 8.26 -1.14 7.21
CA GLY A 30 8.56 -0.19 6.14
C GLY A 30 9.48 -0.85 5.11
N PHE A 31 9.27 -0.54 3.85
CA PHE A 31 10.16 -0.93 2.75
C PHE A 31 10.82 0.29 2.14
N ARG A 32 11.97 0.06 1.50
CA ARG A 32 12.57 1.06 0.63
C ARG A 32 11.93 0.97 -0.77
N PRO A 33 11.12 1.95 -1.20
CA PRO A 33 10.56 1.94 -2.53
C PRO A 33 11.65 2.21 -3.59
N GLY A 34 11.46 1.69 -4.80
CA GLY A 34 12.38 1.88 -5.93
C GLY A 34 11.88 1.20 -7.20
N PRO A 35 12.66 1.20 -8.29
CA PRO A 35 12.27 0.55 -9.55
C PRO A 35 11.89 -0.92 -9.33
N ARG A 36 10.68 -1.30 -9.75
CA ARG A 36 10.10 -2.66 -9.57
C ARG A 36 9.93 -3.08 -8.10
N SER A 37 10.00 -2.12 -7.18
CA SER A 37 9.84 -2.28 -5.73
C SER A 37 8.89 -1.18 -5.23
N PRO A 38 7.60 -1.24 -5.58
CA PRO A 38 6.68 -0.12 -5.48
C PRO A 38 6.18 0.12 -4.05
N ALA A 39 6.23 -0.89 -3.18
CA ALA A 39 5.73 -0.77 -1.82
C ALA A 39 6.72 -0.02 -0.93
N PHE A 40 6.19 0.80 -0.02
CA PHE A 40 6.95 1.46 1.03
C PHE A 40 6.49 1.05 2.43
N GLN A 41 5.37 0.34 2.54
CA GLN A 41 4.89 -0.23 3.79
C GLN A 41 4.06 -1.49 3.51
N VAL A 42 4.12 -2.46 4.42
CA VAL A 42 3.26 -3.65 4.45
C VAL A 42 2.64 -3.82 5.84
N TYR A 43 1.41 -4.33 5.91
CA TYR A 43 0.75 -4.72 7.14
C TYR A 43 -0.04 -6.03 6.99
N ASP A 44 -0.14 -6.77 8.10
CA ASP A 44 -1.00 -7.94 8.25
C ASP A 44 -2.45 -7.47 8.38
N ALA A 45 -3.26 -7.78 7.37
CA ALA A 45 -4.68 -7.47 7.31
C ALA A 45 -5.54 -8.71 7.58
N SER A 46 -4.96 -9.79 8.11
CA SER A 46 -5.67 -11.04 8.36
C SER A 46 -6.77 -10.84 9.43
N PRO A 47 -8.00 -11.36 9.20
CA PRO A 47 -9.04 -11.39 10.21
C PRO A 47 -8.65 -12.23 11.42
N LYS A 48 -9.32 -11.99 12.55
CA LYS A 48 -9.05 -12.70 13.82
C LYS A 48 -9.39 -14.20 13.76
N ASP A 49 -10.28 -14.62 12.86
CA ASP A 49 -10.69 -16.02 12.72
C ASP A 49 -9.59 -16.92 12.12
N GLY A 50 -8.59 -16.31 11.45
CA GLY A 50 -7.46 -17.01 10.84
C GLY A 50 -7.81 -17.93 9.66
N LEU A 51 -9.04 -17.85 9.11
CA LEU A 51 -9.46 -18.70 7.98
C LEU A 51 -8.87 -18.22 6.66
N VAL A 52 -8.80 -16.89 6.52
CA VAL A 52 -8.16 -16.19 5.41
C VAL A 52 -7.02 -15.38 6.01
N SER A 53 -5.95 -15.21 5.25
CA SER A 53 -4.89 -14.26 5.59
C SER A 53 -4.69 -13.25 4.46
N ALA A 54 -4.27 -12.04 4.83
CA ALA A 54 -4.06 -10.98 3.86
C ALA A 54 -2.84 -10.14 4.23
N LEU A 55 -2.03 -9.80 3.22
CA LEU A 55 -1.00 -8.77 3.31
C LEU A 55 -1.48 -7.56 2.54
N THR A 56 -1.49 -6.40 3.16
CA THR A 56 -1.79 -5.15 2.46
C THR A 56 -0.55 -4.27 2.39
N PHE A 57 -0.32 -3.72 1.22
CA PHE A 57 0.80 -2.86 0.89
C PHE A 57 0.31 -1.45 0.58
N PHE A 58 1.06 -0.47 1.03
CA PHE A 58 1.00 0.87 0.48
C PHE A 58 2.13 1.04 -0.53
N SER A 59 1.79 1.50 -1.73
CA SER A 59 2.71 1.54 -2.87
C SER A 59 2.57 2.79 -3.71
N LEU A 60 3.65 3.13 -4.42
CA LEU A 60 3.64 4.09 -5.53
C LEU A 60 3.55 3.29 -6.83
N ALA A 61 2.38 3.25 -7.46
CA ALA A 61 2.16 2.45 -8.67
C ALA A 61 3.11 2.87 -9.81
N SER A 62 3.48 4.15 -9.90
CA SER A 62 4.45 4.68 -10.86
C SER A 62 5.80 3.95 -10.85
N LEU A 63 6.21 3.37 -9.71
CA LEU A 63 7.46 2.61 -9.58
C LEU A 63 7.38 1.17 -10.12
N SER A 64 6.18 0.71 -10.48
CA SER A 64 5.95 -0.59 -11.09
C SER A 64 6.17 -0.63 -12.59
N GLN A 65 6.45 0.53 -13.21
CA GLN A 65 6.63 0.62 -14.66
C GLN A 65 7.83 -0.21 -15.14
N THR A 66 7.62 -0.84 -16.30
CA THR A 66 8.73 -1.35 -17.11
C THR A 66 9.25 -0.20 -18.00
N GLU A 67 10.43 -0.37 -18.61
CA GLU A 67 11.13 0.69 -19.37
C GLU A 67 10.29 1.34 -20.50
N LYS A 68 9.14 0.76 -20.85
CA LYS A 68 8.14 1.35 -21.74
C LYS A 68 7.15 2.19 -20.93
N LYS A 69 7.40 3.50 -20.88
CA LYS A 69 6.57 4.56 -20.24
C LYS A 69 5.09 4.64 -20.68
N SER A 70 4.61 3.82 -21.61
CA SER A 70 3.30 3.99 -22.26
C SER A 70 2.23 2.95 -21.93
N ASP A 71 2.57 1.87 -21.21
CA ASP A 71 1.60 0.81 -20.95
C ASP A 71 1.00 0.98 -19.55
N VAL A 72 -0.33 1.03 -19.51
CA VAL A 72 -1.13 0.93 -18.28
C VAL A 72 -0.56 -0.19 -17.43
N ILE A 73 -0.10 0.15 -16.22
CA ILE A 73 0.45 -0.85 -15.30
C ILE A 73 -0.68 -1.81 -14.96
N SER A 74 -0.51 -3.08 -15.32
CA SER A 74 -1.46 -4.10 -14.89
C SER A 74 -1.40 -4.23 -13.36
N ASP A 75 -2.56 -4.17 -12.72
CA ASP A 75 -2.71 -4.41 -11.28
C ASP A 75 -2.09 -5.75 -10.85
N GLU A 76 -2.11 -6.74 -11.74
CA GLU A 76 -1.47 -8.04 -11.52
C GLU A 76 0.06 -7.92 -11.43
N LEU A 77 0.68 -7.08 -12.27
CA LEU A 77 2.12 -6.84 -12.22
C LEU A 77 2.49 -6.12 -10.92
N LEU A 78 1.72 -5.11 -10.53
CA LEU A 78 1.90 -4.39 -9.27
C LEU A 78 1.79 -5.35 -8.07
N ALA A 79 0.76 -6.19 -8.03
CA ALA A 79 0.58 -7.20 -6.99
C ALA A 79 1.75 -8.19 -6.90
N LYS A 80 2.23 -8.70 -8.05
CA LYS A 80 3.39 -9.59 -8.11
C LYS A 80 4.67 -8.90 -7.62
N GLN A 81 4.87 -7.63 -7.95
CA GLN A 81 6.02 -6.87 -7.48
C GLN A 81 5.97 -6.62 -5.97
N CYS A 82 4.80 -6.30 -5.39
CA CYS A 82 4.63 -6.23 -3.94
C CYS A 82 4.99 -7.56 -3.25
N ALA A 83 4.50 -8.69 -3.79
CA ALA A 83 4.83 -10.02 -3.27
C ALA A 83 6.34 -10.32 -3.35
N MET A 84 6.97 -10.00 -4.48
CA MET A 84 8.42 -10.16 -4.65
C MET A 84 9.23 -9.27 -3.70
N GLN A 85 8.79 -8.03 -3.49
CA GLN A 85 9.43 -7.11 -2.56
C GLN A 85 9.31 -7.62 -1.12
N MET A 86 8.16 -8.17 -0.72
CA MET A 86 8.02 -8.85 0.57
C MET A 86 9.05 -9.98 0.72
N VAL A 87 9.18 -10.85 -0.29
CA VAL A 87 10.17 -11.94 -0.30
C VAL A 87 11.59 -11.42 -0.11
N HIS A 88 11.98 -10.33 -0.79
CA HIS A 88 13.32 -9.75 -0.66
C HIS A 88 13.58 -9.11 0.71
N ASN A 89 12.54 -8.72 1.43
CA ASN A 89 12.68 -8.12 2.77
C ASN A 89 12.63 -9.16 3.90
N LEU A 90 12.32 -10.43 3.63
CA LEU A 90 12.36 -11.47 4.64
C LEU A 90 13.78 -11.66 5.19
N SER A 91 13.87 -11.81 6.51
CA SER A 91 15.15 -12.15 7.13
C SER A 91 15.61 -13.57 6.72
N PRO A 92 16.94 -13.81 6.62
CA PRO A 92 17.47 -15.15 6.35
C PRO A 92 17.05 -16.19 7.40
N SER A 93 16.84 -15.77 8.66
CA SER A 93 16.30 -16.63 9.73
C SER A 93 14.88 -17.06 9.42
N THR A 94 13.99 -16.13 9.05
CA THR A 94 12.60 -16.43 8.70
C THR A 94 12.54 -17.43 7.53
N ILE A 95 13.39 -17.27 6.52
CA ILE A 95 13.45 -18.21 5.38
C ILE A 95 13.89 -19.61 5.83
N ARG A 96 14.85 -19.72 6.75
CA ARG A 96 15.29 -21.04 7.27
C ARG A 96 14.23 -21.70 8.14
N GLU A 97 13.53 -20.93 8.97
CA GLU A 97 12.46 -21.43 9.86
C GLU A 97 11.19 -21.80 9.09
N HIS A 98 10.94 -21.13 7.97
CA HIS A 98 9.78 -21.33 7.11
C HIS A 98 10.21 -21.51 5.64
N PRO A 99 10.78 -22.66 5.23
CA PRO A 99 11.35 -22.85 3.90
C PRO A 99 10.35 -22.66 2.75
N ASP A 100 9.06 -22.89 3.00
CA ASP A 100 7.97 -22.69 2.04
C ASP A 100 7.49 -21.23 1.94
N ILE A 101 7.92 -20.31 2.82
CA ILE A 101 7.34 -18.96 2.92
C ILE A 101 7.46 -18.18 1.61
N VAL A 102 8.58 -18.34 0.91
CA VAL A 102 8.84 -17.67 -0.38
C VAL A 102 7.84 -18.13 -1.44
N ARG A 103 7.60 -19.44 -1.52
CA ARG A 103 6.63 -20.02 -2.45
C ARG A 103 5.22 -19.56 -2.10
N ARG A 104 4.88 -19.57 -0.81
CA ARG A 104 3.54 -19.19 -0.33
C ARG A 104 3.23 -17.71 -0.53
N ILE A 105 4.15 -16.78 -0.24
CA ILE A 105 3.95 -15.34 -0.49
C ILE A 105 3.62 -15.07 -1.96
N LYS A 106 4.34 -15.73 -2.88
CA LYS A 106 4.14 -15.57 -4.33
C LYS A 106 2.85 -16.21 -4.85
N ALA A 107 2.30 -17.17 -4.12
CA ALA A 107 1.12 -17.94 -4.50
C ALA A 107 -0.15 -17.42 -3.80
N PHE A 108 -0.37 -16.09 -3.85
CA PHE A 108 -1.65 -15.52 -3.39
C PHE A 108 -2.81 -16.01 -4.27
N ASP A 109 -3.97 -16.23 -3.66
CA ASP A 109 -5.15 -16.76 -4.33
C ASP A 109 -5.92 -15.68 -5.10
N SER A 110 -5.93 -14.46 -4.56
CA SER A 110 -6.51 -13.29 -5.21
C SER A 110 -5.84 -12.00 -4.76
N PHE A 111 -6.08 -10.91 -5.47
CA PHE A 111 -5.55 -9.60 -5.15
C PHE A 111 -6.57 -8.49 -5.43
N HIS A 112 -6.43 -7.38 -4.71
CA HIS A 112 -7.23 -6.18 -4.89
C HIS A 112 -6.33 -4.95 -4.92
N VAL A 113 -6.57 -4.04 -5.86
CA VAL A 113 -5.82 -2.79 -6.00
C VAL A 113 -6.77 -1.59 -5.95
N LYS A 114 -6.40 -0.58 -5.17
CA LYS A 114 -7.09 0.71 -5.11
C LYS A 114 -6.11 1.84 -5.39
N HIS A 115 -6.29 2.48 -6.54
CA HIS A 115 -5.54 3.66 -6.97
C HIS A 115 -6.22 4.94 -6.48
N TRP A 116 -5.92 5.40 -5.26
CA TRP A 116 -6.41 6.71 -4.79
C TRP A 116 -6.00 7.89 -5.68
N PRO A 117 -4.82 7.89 -6.34
CA PRO A 117 -4.46 8.92 -7.31
C PRO A 117 -5.46 9.10 -8.47
N HIS A 118 -6.20 8.05 -8.83
CA HIS A 118 -7.18 8.10 -9.93
C HIS A 118 -8.55 8.61 -9.48
N GLU A 119 -8.77 8.79 -8.18
CA GLU A 119 -10.04 9.26 -7.65
C GLU A 119 -10.13 10.78 -7.79
N LYS A 120 -10.97 11.22 -8.75
CA LYS A 120 -11.16 12.63 -9.14
C LYS A 120 -11.42 13.59 -7.96
N TYR A 121 -12.07 13.11 -6.90
CA TYR A 121 -12.45 13.91 -5.74
C TYR A 121 -11.47 13.79 -4.57
N ILE A 122 -10.39 13.02 -4.72
CA ILE A 122 -9.40 12.76 -3.66
C ILE A 122 -8.03 13.28 -4.07
N SER A 123 -7.60 13.03 -5.31
CA SER A 123 -6.28 13.44 -5.80
C SER A 123 -6.37 14.37 -7.01
N GLU A 124 -5.45 15.33 -7.04
CA GLU A 124 -5.18 16.17 -8.21
C GLU A 124 -4.01 15.61 -9.06
N ASP A 125 -3.24 14.67 -8.51
CA ASP A 125 -2.12 14.00 -9.19
C ASP A 125 -2.48 12.53 -9.40
N ASN A 126 -2.58 12.12 -10.65
CA ASN A 126 -2.95 10.75 -11.03
C ASN A 126 -1.75 9.81 -11.13
N ASN A 127 -0.52 10.30 -11.03
CA ASN A 127 0.68 9.49 -11.13
C ASN A 127 1.80 10.03 -10.22
N PRO A 128 1.59 10.01 -8.90
CA PRO A 128 2.58 10.48 -7.94
C PRO A 128 3.87 9.66 -8.03
N ASP A 129 5.00 10.36 -8.00
CA ASP A 129 6.35 9.78 -8.00
C ASP A 129 7.03 9.82 -6.63
N GLY A 130 6.35 10.38 -5.63
CA GLY A 130 6.83 10.52 -4.26
C GLY A 130 5.75 10.29 -3.20
N ILE A 131 6.20 10.08 -1.96
CA ILE A 131 5.33 9.96 -0.80
C ILE A 131 5.26 11.34 -0.14
N ASN A 132 4.07 11.94 -0.06
CA ASN A 132 3.86 13.14 0.73
C ASN A 132 3.84 12.78 2.22
N PRO A 133 4.43 13.59 3.12
CA PRO A 133 4.29 13.35 4.54
C PRO A 133 2.82 13.49 4.96
N HIS A 134 2.45 12.89 6.10
CA HIS A 134 1.16 13.22 6.72
C HIS A 134 1.05 14.72 6.94
N PRO A 135 -0.05 15.36 6.52
CA PRO A 135 -0.24 16.77 6.76
C PRO A 135 -0.26 17.04 8.25
N GLN A 136 0.29 18.18 8.65
CA GLN A 136 0.15 18.64 10.03
C GLN A 136 -1.23 19.27 10.18
N PRO A 137 -1.94 19.02 11.30
CA PRO A 137 -3.21 19.69 11.56
C PRO A 137 -3.04 21.20 11.42
N ASN A 138 -3.91 21.83 10.63
CA ASN A 138 -3.97 23.30 10.54
C ASN A 138 -5.13 23.81 11.42
N PRO A 139 -4.85 24.41 12.59
CA PRO A 139 -5.89 24.88 13.48
C PRO A 139 -6.78 25.97 12.88
N GLU A 140 -6.30 26.69 11.86
CA GLU A 140 -7.09 27.71 11.17
C GLU A 140 -8.23 27.07 10.36
N LEU A 141 -7.96 25.95 9.69
CA LEU A 141 -8.99 25.19 8.95
C LEU A 141 -10.02 24.55 9.88
N ALA A 142 -9.70 24.36 11.16
CA ALA A 142 -10.62 23.83 12.16
C ALA A 142 -11.56 24.90 12.75
N ARG A 143 -11.38 26.19 12.40
CA ARG A 143 -12.27 27.26 12.86
C ARG A 143 -13.55 27.27 12.04
N SER A 144 -14.63 27.68 12.70
CA SER A 144 -15.87 27.98 12.00
C SER A 144 -15.74 29.29 11.22
N GLU A 145 -16.22 29.29 9.99
CA GLU A 145 -16.34 30.47 9.14
C GLU A 145 -17.78 30.99 9.12
N TRP A 146 -17.97 32.23 8.65
CA TRP A 146 -19.29 32.86 8.49
C TRP A 146 -20.14 32.81 9.76
N ASP A 147 -19.58 33.30 10.87
CA ASP A 147 -20.25 33.38 12.17
C ASP A 147 -20.81 32.03 12.67
N GLY A 148 -20.11 30.94 12.37
CA GLY A 148 -20.52 29.60 12.81
C GLY A 148 -21.40 28.84 11.81
N VAL A 149 -21.71 29.42 10.66
CA VAL A 149 -22.58 28.79 9.65
C VAL A 149 -21.81 27.76 8.81
N LEU A 150 -20.53 28.01 8.53
CA LEU A 150 -19.69 27.12 7.75
C LEU A 150 -18.69 26.41 8.66
N LEU A 151 -18.74 25.08 8.64
CA LEU A 151 -17.82 24.20 9.38
C LEU A 151 -17.06 23.33 8.40
N PHE A 152 -15.73 23.28 8.54
CA PHE A 152 -14.89 22.34 7.83
C PHE A 152 -14.66 21.10 8.69
N ALA A 153 -14.78 19.93 8.08
CA ALA A 153 -14.50 18.65 8.71
C ALA A 153 -13.77 17.76 7.72
N GLY A 154 -12.70 17.12 8.17
CA GLY A 154 -11.84 16.26 7.38
C GLY A 154 -10.80 15.59 8.26
N THR A 155 -10.25 14.48 7.79
CA THR A 155 -9.13 13.81 8.46
C THR A 155 -7.79 14.49 8.17
N GLU A 156 -7.73 15.28 7.10
CA GLU A 156 -6.57 15.99 6.58
C GLU A 156 -6.99 17.37 6.07
#